data_AF-A0A961B077-F1
#
_entry.id   AF-A0A961B077-F1
#
_cell.length_a   1.000
_cell.length_b   1.000
_cell.length_c   1.000
_cell.angle_alpha   90.00
_cell.angle_beta   90.00
_cell.angle_gamma   90.00
#
_symmetry.space_group_name_H-M   'P 1'
#
loop_
_entity.id
_entity.type
_entity.pdbx_description
1 polymer ?
#
loop_
_entity_poly.entity_id
_entity_poly.type
_entity_poly.pdbx_seq_one_letter_code
_entity_poly.pdbx_strand_id
1 'polypeptide(L)'
;PPKPYIRESLRLKAMYMMREQDARNRDGETKERARERFAHVMYPDGLFAWQFHYDFHNTGRAYLMDEGEEGPWIDYEKPNRHTRFVSDRALFPLRSLVPESMDGLLGAQGNVGFSSIVSAAIRLHDQRVHIGQAAGATAAVSLRERVDPRAIVHDRGLLEAVRDGLCSEKMEGVPLAIWPYRDLKPGDPDFVAANRLAAAGVLKVEAEAVDFAGRAAPGFPPDWDMPRFPVSENGDADGDTIPDRDDALLFTPNEPIVWSVEKVEATAENDGLIDPGLLKNPAARRFDFAGKGIPVTEGFERDAGAPYSGERGHGWARDLSANQRRRQAVAEPYRDAFLFTRGEDTWECAVADGRYRVTVCVGDAGHEQPGQNVRVEGARPVDDEYTAAGIFREAAVEVAVADGRLTVTMGRPGARTNTCLVWLAFERLP
;
A
#
# COMPACT_ATOMS: atom_id res chain seq x y z
N PRO A 1 -13.90 4.40 -42.01
CA PRO A 1 -12.84 3.82 -41.14
C PRO A 1 -13.40 3.47 -39.75
N PRO A 2 -13.33 2.20 -39.31
CA PRO A 2 -13.53 1.89 -37.90
C PRO A 2 -12.43 2.63 -37.13
N LYS A 3 -12.79 3.73 -36.47
CA LYS A 3 -11.83 4.45 -35.63
C LYS A 3 -11.38 3.48 -34.55
N PRO A 4 -10.07 3.31 -34.32
CA PRO A 4 -9.62 2.51 -33.19
C PRO A 4 -10.23 3.11 -31.93
N TYR A 5 -10.91 2.28 -31.16
CA TYR A 5 -11.35 2.62 -29.82
C TYR A 5 -10.10 2.75 -28.95
N ILE A 6 -9.46 3.92 -28.98
CA ILE A 6 -8.28 4.25 -28.18
C ILE A 6 -8.78 4.70 -26.81
N ARG A 7 -8.68 3.81 -25.81
CA ARG A 7 -9.05 4.10 -24.40
C ARG A 7 -8.05 5.00 -23.67
N GLU A 8 -6.85 5.22 -24.22
CA GLU A 8 -5.84 6.08 -23.62
C GLU A 8 -5.80 7.43 -24.35
N SER A 9 -6.27 8.49 -23.70
CA SER A 9 -6.03 9.87 -24.14
C SER A 9 -4.55 10.22 -23.99
N LEU A 10 -4.07 11.14 -24.83
CA LEU A 10 -2.83 11.86 -24.55
C LEU A 10 -3.03 12.61 -23.22
N ARG A 11 -2.15 12.35 -22.26
CA ARG A 11 -2.19 12.94 -20.92
C ARG A 11 -1.10 13.98 -20.79
N LEU A 12 -1.40 15.06 -20.08
CA LEU A 12 -0.37 15.98 -19.65
C LEU A 12 0.59 15.28 -18.68
N LYS A 13 1.87 15.66 -18.74
CA LYS A 13 2.81 15.42 -17.64
C LYS A 13 2.52 16.51 -16.60
N ALA A 14 1.82 16.13 -15.53
CA ALA A 14 1.36 17.09 -14.54
C ALA A 14 2.45 17.38 -13.53
N MET A 15 2.24 18.43 -12.73
CA MET A 15 3.02 18.65 -11.51
C MET A 15 2.99 17.42 -10.58
N TYR A 16 1.87 16.66 -10.55
CA TYR A 16 1.84 15.34 -9.92
C TYR A 16 1.15 14.27 -10.76
N MET A 17 1.83 13.15 -10.94
CA MET A 17 1.30 11.98 -11.62
C MET A 17 0.77 10.98 -10.60
N MET A 18 -0.54 10.98 -10.39
CA MET A 18 -1.21 10.07 -9.45
C MET A 18 -0.95 8.60 -9.79
N ARG A 19 -0.59 7.80 -8.79
CA ARG A 19 -0.15 6.41 -8.91
C ARG A 19 -1.16 5.46 -8.27
N GLU A 20 -1.07 4.19 -8.64
CA GLU A 20 -1.93 3.15 -8.05
C GLU A 20 -1.76 3.12 -6.52
N GLN A 21 -0.51 3.18 -6.06
CA GLN A 21 -0.11 3.06 -4.65
C GLN A 21 -0.77 4.09 -3.74
N ASP A 22 -1.17 5.23 -4.30
CA ASP A 22 -1.72 6.36 -3.55
C ASP A 22 -3.15 6.05 -3.07
N ALA A 23 -3.90 5.27 -3.85
CA ALA A 23 -5.31 4.99 -3.61
C ALA A 23 -5.68 3.50 -3.58
N ARG A 24 -4.72 2.59 -3.77
CA ARG A 24 -4.99 1.15 -3.79
C ARG A 24 -5.33 0.65 -2.39
N ASN A 25 -6.41 -0.12 -2.30
CA ASN A 25 -6.69 -0.94 -1.13
C ASN A 25 -5.55 -1.95 -0.87
N ARG A 26 -5.25 -2.18 0.41
CA ARG A 26 -4.14 -3.05 0.85
C ARG A 26 -4.57 -4.20 1.76
N ASP A 27 -5.86 -4.48 1.89
CA ASP A 27 -6.38 -5.52 2.78
C ASP A 27 -6.19 -6.97 2.25
N GLY A 28 -5.65 -7.12 1.04
CA GLY A 28 -5.32 -8.42 0.49
C GLY A 28 -4.84 -8.40 -0.97
N GLU A 29 -4.62 -9.59 -1.52
CA GLU A 29 -4.21 -9.77 -2.92
C GLU A 29 -5.36 -9.62 -3.93
N THR A 30 -6.61 -9.57 -3.43
CA THR A 30 -7.83 -9.42 -4.23
C THR A 30 -8.79 -8.44 -3.55
N LYS A 31 -9.68 -7.86 -4.36
CA LYS A 31 -10.72 -6.89 -3.97
C LYS A 31 -11.76 -7.46 -3.01
N GLU A 32 -11.79 -8.77 -2.81
CA GLU A 32 -12.74 -9.46 -1.92
C GLU A 32 -12.43 -9.20 -0.44
N ARG A 33 -11.17 -8.89 -0.12
CA ARG A 33 -10.75 -8.55 1.26
C ARG A 33 -10.83 -7.05 1.57
N ALA A 34 -11.14 -6.22 0.57
CA ALA A 34 -11.15 -4.77 0.72
C ALA A 34 -12.19 -4.32 1.76
N ARG A 35 -11.75 -3.54 2.75
CA ARG A 35 -12.60 -2.89 3.74
C ARG A 35 -12.79 -1.42 3.36
N GLU A 36 -13.91 -0.84 3.77
CA GLU A 36 -14.15 0.58 3.54
C GLU A 36 -13.21 1.43 4.39
N ARG A 37 -12.44 2.28 3.71
CA ARG A 37 -11.53 3.25 4.34
C ARG A 37 -11.20 4.38 3.37
N PHE A 38 -10.63 5.45 3.92
CA PHE A 38 -9.96 6.46 3.14
C PHE A 38 -8.65 5.92 2.56
N ALA A 39 -8.28 6.44 1.39
CA ALA A 39 -7.05 6.11 0.72
C ALA A 39 -5.83 6.42 1.60
N HIS A 40 -4.73 5.71 1.32
CA HIS A 40 -3.45 5.91 1.98
C HIS A 40 -2.89 7.32 1.79
N VAL A 41 -3.20 7.94 0.65
CA VAL A 41 -2.85 9.34 0.38
C VAL A 41 -4.14 10.15 0.21
N MET A 42 -4.46 10.93 1.24
CA MET A 42 -5.52 11.94 1.19
C MET A 42 -4.89 13.29 0.86
N TYR A 43 -4.84 13.63 -0.43
CA TYR A 43 -4.13 14.81 -0.92
C TYR A 43 -4.59 16.11 -0.24
N PRO A 44 -3.67 16.90 0.37
CA PRO A 44 -3.98 18.19 0.95
C PRO A 44 -4.51 19.21 -0.06
N ASP A 45 -4.24 19.01 -1.35
CA ASP A 45 -4.77 19.77 -2.48
C ASP A 45 -5.91 19.05 -3.23
N GLY A 46 -6.54 18.06 -2.61
CA GLY A 46 -7.69 17.33 -3.15
C GLY A 46 -8.90 18.21 -3.45
N LEU A 47 -9.49 18.06 -4.64
CA LEU A 47 -10.61 18.88 -5.12
C LEU A 47 -11.95 18.15 -5.15
N PHE A 48 -11.94 16.83 -5.30
CA PHE A 48 -13.15 16.02 -5.33
C PHE A 48 -12.88 14.57 -4.94
N ALA A 49 -13.93 13.95 -4.41
CA ALA A 49 -13.97 12.55 -4.05
C ALA A 49 -14.06 11.65 -5.29
N TRP A 50 -13.37 10.51 -5.25
CA TRP A 50 -13.55 9.44 -6.22
C TRP A 50 -13.28 8.07 -5.59
N GLN A 51 -13.92 7.03 -6.14
CA GLN A 51 -13.65 5.65 -5.80
C GLN A 51 -14.16 4.76 -6.93
N PHE A 52 -13.35 3.78 -7.36
CA PHE A 52 -13.81 2.74 -8.28
C PHE A 52 -12.86 1.53 -8.28
N HIS A 53 -13.30 0.45 -8.91
CA HIS A 53 -12.41 -0.68 -9.21
C HIS A 53 -11.31 -0.26 -10.19
N TYR A 54 -10.11 -0.84 -10.03
CA TYR A 54 -9.08 -0.76 -11.07
C TYR A 54 -9.45 -1.69 -12.23
N ASP A 55 -10.50 -1.34 -12.95
CA ASP A 55 -11.16 -2.17 -13.95
C ASP A 55 -10.41 -2.15 -15.30
N PHE A 56 -9.24 -2.77 -15.29
CA PHE A 56 -8.35 -2.97 -16.44
C PHE A 56 -8.68 -4.25 -17.22
N HIS A 57 -9.32 -4.11 -18.38
CA HIS A 57 -9.38 -5.22 -19.34
C HIS A 57 -8.03 -5.40 -20.07
N ASN A 58 -7.95 -6.38 -20.98
CA ASN A 58 -6.82 -6.53 -21.90
C ASN A 58 -6.48 -5.17 -22.56
N THR A 59 -5.28 -4.64 -22.28
CA THR A 59 -4.84 -3.29 -22.70
C THR A 59 -3.65 -3.29 -23.65
N GLY A 60 -3.13 -4.46 -23.96
CA GLY A 60 -2.26 -4.69 -25.11
C GLY A 60 -3.07 -4.99 -26.37
N ARG A 61 -2.52 -4.64 -27.52
CA ARG A 61 -2.98 -5.13 -28.83
C ARG A 61 -1.77 -5.62 -29.60
N ALA A 62 -1.92 -6.75 -30.26
CA ALA A 62 -0.96 -7.25 -31.23
C ALA A 62 -1.71 -7.52 -32.53
N TYR A 63 -1.17 -7.03 -33.65
CA TYR A 63 -1.60 -7.47 -34.96
C TYR A 63 -1.22 -8.93 -35.13
N LEU A 64 -2.10 -9.72 -35.76
CA LEU A 64 -1.74 -11.07 -36.16
C LEU A 64 -0.63 -10.95 -37.21
N MET A 65 0.58 -11.41 -36.86
CA MET A 65 1.80 -11.13 -37.62
C MET A 65 1.75 -11.64 -39.07
N ASP A 66 0.87 -12.60 -39.34
CA ASP A 66 0.68 -13.21 -40.65
C ASP A 66 -0.14 -12.32 -41.61
N GLU A 67 -0.85 -11.31 -41.10
CA GLU A 67 -1.77 -10.45 -41.86
C GLU A 67 -1.33 -8.97 -41.90
N GLY A 68 -0.16 -8.66 -41.32
CA GLY A 68 0.42 -7.30 -41.29
C GLY A 68 -0.36 -6.29 -40.43
N GLU A 69 0.03 -5.02 -40.48
CA GLU A 69 -0.58 -3.93 -39.66
C GLU A 69 -2.00 -3.53 -40.12
N GLU A 70 -2.49 -4.10 -41.22
CA GLU A 70 -3.85 -3.91 -41.73
C GLU A 70 -4.80 -5.05 -41.32
N GLY A 71 -4.27 -6.16 -40.75
CA GLY A 71 -5.02 -7.34 -40.36
C GLY A 71 -5.77 -7.21 -39.02
N PRO A 72 -6.58 -8.23 -38.64
CA PRO A 72 -7.23 -8.29 -37.35
C PRO A 72 -6.20 -8.31 -36.22
N TRP A 73 -6.58 -7.72 -35.08
CA TRP A 73 -5.75 -7.66 -33.89
C TRP A 73 -6.35 -8.50 -32.77
N ILE A 74 -5.49 -9.02 -31.90
CA ILE A 74 -5.87 -9.68 -30.64
C ILE A 74 -5.53 -8.79 -29.45
N ASP A 75 -6.34 -8.88 -28.41
CA ASP A 75 -6.11 -8.20 -27.14
C ASP A 75 -5.30 -9.09 -26.18
N TYR A 76 -4.47 -8.47 -25.33
CA TYR A 76 -3.75 -9.20 -24.29
C TYR A 76 -3.59 -8.35 -23.02
N GLU A 77 -3.39 -9.01 -21.88
CA GLU A 77 -3.12 -8.35 -20.61
C GLU A 77 -1.64 -7.93 -20.54
N LYS A 78 -1.37 -6.65 -20.28
CA LYS A 78 0.00 -6.19 -20.03
C LYS A 78 0.45 -6.64 -18.63
N PRO A 79 1.68 -7.13 -18.45
CA PRO A 79 2.20 -7.47 -17.12
C PRO A 79 2.04 -6.31 -16.13
N ASN A 80 1.73 -6.64 -14.87
CA ASN A 80 1.55 -5.70 -13.76
C ASN A 80 0.34 -4.73 -13.89
N ARG A 81 -0.64 -5.01 -14.76
CA ARG A 81 -1.91 -4.25 -14.84
C ARG A 81 -3.10 -5.14 -14.48
N HIS A 82 -3.33 -5.35 -13.19
CA HIS A 82 -4.29 -6.35 -12.71
C HIS A 82 -5.60 -5.71 -12.23
N THR A 83 -6.73 -6.38 -12.49
CA THR A 83 -8.07 -6.00 -11.99
C THR A 83 -8.37 -6.45 -10.56
N ARG A 84 -7.31 -6.88 -9.87
CA ARG A 84 -7.41 -7.52 -8.57
C ARG A 84 -7.76 -6.54 -7.46
N PHE A 85 -7.44 -5.26 -7.63
CA PHE A 85 -7.58 -4.26 -6.59
C PHE A 85 -8.77 -3.33 -6.84
N VAL A 86 -9.26 -2.72 -5.76
CA VAL A 86 -10.19 -1.59 -5.77
C VAL A 86 -9.45 -0.38 -5.21
N SER A 87 -9.86 0.83 -5.61
CA SER A 87 -9.41 2.02 -4.90
C SER A 87 -10.15 2.15 -3.57
N ASP A 88 -9.45 2.60 -2.55
CA ASP A 88 -10.08 3.16 -1.36
C ASP A 88 -10.73 4.52 -1.71
N ARG A 89 -11.46 5.10 -0.74
CA ARG A 89 -12.11 6.40 -0.90
C ARG A 89 -11.04 7.49 -0.97
N ALA A 90 -10.86 8.09 -2.15
CA ALA A 90 -9.71 8.94 -2.44
C ALA A 90 -10.10 10.35 -2.89
N LEU A 91 -9.10 11.22 -2.93
CA LEU A 91 -9.20 12.58 -3.47
C LEU A 91 -8.46 12.67 -4.80
N PHE A 92 -8.87 13.60 -5.66
CA PHE A 92 -8.10 13.97 -6.84
C PHE A 92 -7.40 15.32 -6.63
N PRO A 93 -6.06 15.41 -6.75
CA PRO A 93 -5.32 16.62 -6.40
C PRO A 93 -5.33 17.68 -7.51
N LEU A 94 -5.37 18.95 -7.13
CA LEU A 94 -5.31 20.11 -8.03
C LEU A 94 -4.07 20.04 -8.94
N ARG A 95 -2.91 19.72 -8.39
CA ARG A 95 -1.65 19.65 -9.15
C ARG A 95 -1.62 18.55 -10.22
N SER A 96 -2.56 17.59 -10.20
CA SER A 96 -2.76 16.66 -11.32
C SER A 96 -3.54 17.29 -12.49
N LEU A 97 -4.15 18.46 -12.32
CA LEU A 97 -4.74 19.24 -13.41
C LEU A 97 -3.73 20.17 -14.08
N VAL A 98 -2.61 20.51 -13.42
CA VAL A 98 -1.65 21.52 -13.87
C VAL A 98 -0.44 20.87 -14.57
N PRO A 99 -0.07 21.26 -15.80
CA PRO A 99 1.12 20.76 -16.48
C PRO A 99 2.43 21.15 -15.77
N GLU A 100 3.40 20.25 -15.77
CA GLU A 100 4.73 20.50 -15.18
C GLU A 100 5.46 21.67 -15.85
N SER A 101 5.38 21.78 -17.18
CA SER A 101 6.22 22.69 -17.99
C SER A 101 5.48 23.76 -18.77
N MET A 102 4.15 23.89 -18.59
CA MET A 102 3.33 24.86 -19.33
C MET A 102 2.40 25.61 -18.38
N ASP A 103 2.42 26.93 -18.47
CA ASP A 103 1.60 27.82 -17.66
C ASP A 103 0.29 28.19 -18.35
N GLY A 104 -0.71 28.62 -17.57
CA GLY A 104 -2.03 29.02 -18.08
C GLY A 104 -2.92 27.87 -18.60
N LEU A 105 -2.47 26.62 -18.57
CA LEU A 105 -3.24 25.45 -19.04
C LEU A 105 -3.73 24.59 -17.88
N LEU A 106 -4.95 24.06 -18.01
CA LEU A 106 -5.53 23.05 -17.12
C LEU A 106 -6.01 21.83 -17.91
N GLY A 107 -5.69 20.63 -17.43
CA GLY A 107 -6.38 19.42 -17.84
C GLY A 107 -7.80 19.41 -17.27
N ALA A 108 -8.77 18.95 -18.07
CA ALA A 108 -10.19 19.09 -17.75
C ALA A 108 -11.02 17.81 -17.95
N GLN A 109 -10.37 16.70 -18.35
CA GLN A 109 -11.05 15.40 -18.50
C GLN A 109 -10.05 14.23 -18.38
N GLY A 110 -9.81 13.50 -19.46
CA GLY A 110 -8.92 12.33 -19.54
C GLY A 110 -7.46 12.70 -19.75
N ASN A 111 -7.19 13.98 -19.96
CA ASN A 111 -5.88 14.51 -20.30
C ASN A 111 -5.09 14.98 -19.07
N VAL A 112 -5.39 14.50 -17.87
CA VAL A 112 -4.81 14.91 -16.58
C VAL A 112 -3.71 13.97 -16.08
N GLY A 113 -3.03 14.37 -14.99
CA GLY A 113 -1.92 13.65 -14.38
C GLY A 113 -2.31 12.43 -13.56
N PHE A 114 -2.46 11.29 -14.21
CA PHE A 114 -2.55 10.00 -13.53
C PHE A 114 -1.84 8.89 -14.33
N SER A 115 -1.44 7.83 -13.63
CA SER A 115 -0.97 6.58 -14.20
C SER A 115 -2.08 5.91 -15.02
N SER A 116 -1.70 4.99 -15.93
CA SER A 116 -2.72 4.24 -16.67
C SER A 116 -3.65 3.48 -15.72
N ILE A 117 -3.12 2.90 -14.63
CA ILE A 117 -3.89 2.13 -13.64
C ILE A 117 -4.98 3.01 -12.99
N VAL A 118 -4.59 4.18 -12.47
CA VAL A 118 -5.53 5.13 -11.88
C VAL A 118 -6.56 5.64 -12.89
N SER A 119 -6.17 5.84 -14.15
CA SER A 119 -7.12 6.22 -15.21
C SER A 119 -8.29 5.25 -15.33
N ALA A 120 -8.09 3.95 -15.09
CA ALA A 120 -9.20 2.98 -15.16
C ALA A 120 -10.15 3.05 -13.97
N ALA A 121 -9.71 3.59 -12.84
CA ALA A 121 -10.57 3.83 -11.70
C ALA A 121 -11.28 5.19 -11.84
N ILE A 122 -10.58 6.24 -12.29
CA ILE A 122 -11.13 7.61 -12.47
C ILE A 122 -11.79 7.80 -13.85
N ARG A 123 -12.47 6.76 -14.37
CA ARG A 123 -13.05 6.79 -15.73
C ARG A 123 -14.56 6.95 -15.77
N LEU A 124 -15.24 6.77 -14.64
CA LEU A 124 -16.70 6.88 -14.63
C LEU A 124 -17.13 8.30 -15.02
N HIS A 125 -18.30 8.39 -15.65
CA HIS A 125 -18.77 9.62 -16.27
C HIS A 125 -18.89 10.77 -15.27
N ASP A 126 -19.39 10.48 -14.08
CA ASP A 126 -19.46 11.41 -12.93
C ASP A 126 -18.08 11.95 -12.55
N GLN A 127 -17.09 11.09 -12.35
CA GLN A 127 -15.74 11.47 -11.96
C GLN A 127 -15.05 12.30 -13.06
N ARG A 128 -15.30 11.98 -14.34
CA ARG A 128 -14.82 12.79 -15.47
C ARG A 128 -15.46 14.17 -15.54
N VAL A 129 -16.73 14.28 -15.15
CA VAL A 129 -17.41 15.57 -15.02
C VAL A 129 -16.82 16.36 -13.84
N HIS A 130 -16.51 15.71 -12.72
CA HIS A 130 -15.87 16.35 -11.56
C HIS A 130 -14.51 16.95 -11.91
N ILE A 131 -13.70 16.29 -12.77
CA ILE A 131 -12.45 16.88 -13.29
C ILE A 131 -12.73 18.19 -14.04
N GLY A 132 -13.76 18.22 -14.89
CA GLY A 132 -14.15 19.42 -15.61
C GLY A 132 -14.62 20.55 -14.70
N GLN A 133 -15.43 20.22 -13.67
CA GLN A 133 -15.87 21.19 -12.65
C GLN A 133 -14.67 21.75 -11.87
N ALA A 134 -13.76 20.88 -11.44
CA ALA A 134 -12.53 21.25 -10.74
C ALA A 134 -11.63 22.17 -11.58
N ALA A 135 -11.44 21.86 -12.86
CA ALA A 135 -10.71 22.72 -13.78
C ALA A 135 -11.41 24.08 -13.97
N GLY A 136 -12.74 24.10 -14.11
CA GLY A 136 -13.53 25.32 -14.23
C GLY A 136 -13.45 26.22 -13.00
N ALA A 137 -13.60 25.66 -11.80
CA ALA A 137 -13.46 26.38 -10.54
C ALA A 137 -12.04 26.95 -10.37
N THR A 138 -11.02 26.15 -10.71
CA THR A 138 -9.62 26.60 -10.68
C THR A 138 -9.39 27.77 -11.65
N ALA A 139 -9.89 27.67 -12.88
CA ALA A 139 -9.80 28.75 -13.86
C ALA A 139 -10.52 30.02 -13.37
N ALA A 140 -11.69 29.89 -12.73
CA ALA A 140 -12.43 31.02 -12.20
C ALA A 140 -11.65 31.76 -11.10
N VAL A 141 -11.01 31.03 -10.17
CA VAL A 141 -10.14 31.64 -9.15
C VAL A 141 -8.90 32.27 -9.78
N SER A 142 -8.24 31.58 -10.70
CA SER A 142 -7.07 32.09 -11.44
C SER A 142 -7.38 33.43 -12.13
N LEU A 143 -8.50 33.52 -12.85
CA LEU A 143 -8.93 34.74 -13.53
C LEU A 143 -9.32 35.86 -12.56
N ARG A 144 -10.01 35.53 -11.47
CA ARG A 144 -10.46 36.51 -10.46
C ARG A 144 -9.28 37.13 -9.72
N GLU A 145 -8.35 36.31 -9.28
CA GLU A 145 -7.19 36.73 -8.48
C GLU A 145 -5.99 37.16 -9.36
N ARG A 146 -6.09 36.98 -10.68
CA ARG A 146 -5.05 37.31 -11.68
C ARG A 146 -3.73 36.59 -11.42
N VAL A 147 -3.82 35.30 -11.11
CA VAL A 147 -2.68 34.41 -10.85
C VAL A 147 -2.71 33.22 -11.80
N ASP A 148 -1.56 32.66 -12.15
CA ASP A 148 -1.52 31.43 -12.93
C ASP A 148 -2.08 30.25 -12.12
N PRO A 149 -2.72 29.25 -12.76
CA PRO A 149 -3.23 28.07 -12.04
C PRO A 149 -2.16 27.32 -11.22
N ARG A 150 -0.90 27.38 -11.66
CA ARG A 150 0.25 26.83 -10.92
C ARG A 150 0.44 27.48 -9.55
N ALA A 151 0.21 28.79 -9.43
CA ALA A 151 0.37 29.50 -8.16
C ALA A 151 -0.66 29.04 -7.12
N ILE A 152 -1.87 28.65 -7.55
CA ILE A 152 -2.93 28.16 -6.67
C ILE A 152 -2.52 26.87 -5.96
N VAL A 153 -1.69 26.02 -6.60
CA VAL A 153 -1.20 24.79 -5.99
C VAL A 153 -0.47 25.08 -4.68
N HIS A 154 0.35 26.13 -4.65
CA HIS A 154 1.22 26.47 -3.51
C HIS A 154 0.58 27.45 -2.52
N ASP A 155 -0.62 27.94 -2.80
CA ASP A 155 -1.32 28.89 -1.93
C ASP A 155 -2.61 28.26 -1.40
N ARG A 156 -2.59 27.90 -0.12
CA ARG A 156 -3.71 27.25 0.55
C ARG A 156 -4.96 28.13 0.60
N GLY A 157 -4.83 29.45 0.66
CA GLY A 157 -5.97 30.37 0.60
C GLY A 157 -6.64 30.35 -0.76
N LEU A 158 -5.85 30.37 -1.84
CA LEU A 158 -6.37 30.25 -3.21
C LEU A 158 -6.96 28.88 -3.49
N LEU A 159 -6.32 27.79 -3.04
CA LEU A 159 -6.87 26.44 -3.10
C LEU A 159 -8.24 26.35 -2.41
N GLU A 160 -8.37 26.98 -1.24
CA GLU A 160 -9.63 26.99 -0.51
C GLU A 160 -10.71 27.84 -1.19
N ALA A 161 -10.32 28.86 -1.94
CA ALA A 161 -11.25 29.57 -2.82
C ALA A 161 -11.74 28.68 -3.97
N VAL A 162 -10.90 27.76 -4.49
CA VAL A 162 -11.33 26.75 -5.48
C VAL A 162 -12.33 25.77 -4.85
N ARG A 163 -12.03 25.27 -3.65
CA ARG A 163 -12.93 24.37 -2.89
C ARG A 163 -14.27 25.03 -2.54
N ASP A 164 -14.27 26.31 -2.16
CA ASP A 164 -15.50 27.11 -2.00
C ASP A 164 -16.33 27.12 -3.29
N GLY A 165 -15.66 27.35 -4.43
CA GLY A 165 -16.29 27.32 -5.75
C GLY A 165 -16.81 25.95 -6.19
N LEU A 166 -16.38 24.84 -5.58
CA LEU A 166 -16.85 23.50 -5.90
C LEU A 166 -17.96 23.02 -4.96
N CYS A 167 -17.86 23.38 -3.68
CA CYS A 167 -18.62 22.76 -2.60
C CYS A 167 -19.62 23.71 -1.94
N SER A 168 -19.56 25.03 -2.17
CA SER A 168 -20.51 25.95 -1.55
C SER A 168 -21.87 25.96 -2.25
N GLU A 169 -22.91 26.32 -1.51
CA GLU A 169 -24.27 26.54 -2.02
C GLU A 169 -24.37 27.74 -2.98
N LYS A 170 -23.29 28.51 -3.15
CA LYS A 170 -23.23 29.63 -4.11
C LYS A 170 -23.15 29.14 -5.56
N MET A 171 -22.90 27.86 -5.77
CA MET A 171 -22.94 27.24 -7.09
C MET A 171 -24.37 27.06 -7.57
N GLU A 172 -24.63 27.41 -8.84
CA GLU A 172 -25.85 26.97 -9.52
C GLU A 172 -25.76 25.46 -9.79
N GLY A 173 -26.10 24.64 -8.80
CA GLY A 173 -26.04 23.19 -8.93
C GLY A 173 -25.96 22.44 -7.60
N VAL A 174 -25.71 21.13 -7.69
CA VAL A 174 -25.46 20.29 -6.52
C VAL A 174 -24.01 20.50 -6.05
N PRO A 175 -23.79 20.87 -4.77
CA PRO A 175 -22.45 20.94 -4.19
C PRO A 175 -21.62 19.68 -4.43
N LEU A 176 -20.38 19.86 -4.88
CA LEU A 176 -19.47 18.74 -5.13
C LEU A 176 -18.93 18.18 -3.81
N ALA A 177 -18.95 16.85 -3.67
CA ALA A 177 -18.28 16.17 -2.57
C ALA A 177 -16.76 16.26 -2.75
N ILE A 178 -16.11 16.98 -1.84
CA ILE A 178 -14.65 17.06 -1.77
C ILE A 178 -14.14 15.85 -1.01
N TRP A 179 -14.56 15.70 0.25
CA TRP A 179 -14.16 14.59 1.11
C TRP A 179 -15.12 13.41 0.97
N PRO A 180 -14.64 12.17 0.79
CA PRO A 180 -15.49 11.03 0.43
C PRO A 180 -16.16 10.38 1.66
N TYR A 181 -16.81 11.17 2.51
CA TYR A 181 -17.64 10.62 3.59
C TYR A 181 -18.75 9.73 3.01
N ARG A 182 -19.09 8.65 3.72
CA ARG A 182 -20.08 7.65 3.27
C ARG A 182 -21.51 8.10 3.55
N ASP A 183 -21.74 8.78 4.66
CA ASP A 183 -23.07 9.14 5.18
C ASP A 183 -23.48 10.59 4.90
N LEU A 184 -22.57 11.42 4.37
CA LEU A 184 -22.78 12.86 4.18
C LEU A 184 -23.39 13.18 2.81
N LYS A 185 -24.58 13.78 2.81
CA LYS A 185 -25.34 14.12 1.59
C LYS A 185 -25.25 15.62 1.27
N PRO A 186 -25.29 16.04 -0.02
CA PRO A 186 -25.23 17.46 -0.41
C PRO A 186 -26.27 18.39 0.24
N GLY A 187 -27.41 17.85 0.69
CA GLY A 187 -28.45 18.63 1.38
C GLY A 187 -28.31 18.68 2.91
N ASP A 188 -27.25 18.09 3.47
CA ASP A 188 -26.95 18.17 4.90
C ASP A 188 -26.48 19.60 5.25
N PRO A 189 -27.01 20.25 6.31
CA PRO A 189 -26.58 21.58 6.72
C PRO A 189 -25.07 21.71 6.98
N ASP A 190 -24.42 20.62 7.38
CA ASP A 190 -22.99 20.58 7.66
C ASP A 190 -22.16 20.11 6.45
N PHE A 191 -22.78 19.87 5.27
CA PHE A 191 -22.09 19.34 4.08
C PHE A 191 -20.86 20.18 3.70
N VAL A 192 -21.05 21.49 3.56
CA VAL A 192 -19.99 22.41 3.13
C VAL A 192 -18.88 22.46 4.18
N ALA A 193 -19.25 22.53 5.46
CA ALA A 193 -18.31 22.59 6.57
C ALA A 193 -17.48 21.32 6.66
N ALA A 194 -18.12 20.16 6.71
CA ALA A 194 -17.47 18.86 6.81
C ALA A 194 -16.46 18.63 5.68
N ASN A 195 -16.87 18.88 4.42
CA ASN A 195 -16.02 18.67 3.25
C ASN A 195 -14.78 19.55 3.28
N ARG A 196 -14.96 20.85 3.55
CA ARG A 196 -13.87 21.82 3.50
C ARG A 196 -12.94 21.73 4.71
N LEU A 197 -13.50 21.53 5.91
CA LEU A 197 -12.70 21.29 7.12
C LEU A 197 -11.83 20.04 6.98
N ALA A 198 -12.39 18.94 6.47
CA ALA A 198 -11.65 17.69 6.29
C ALA A 198 -10.57 17.83 5.21
N ALA A 199 -10.91 18.41 4.05
CA ALA A 199 -9.94 18.64 2.96
C ALA A 199 -8.84 19.63 3.34
N ALA A 200 -9.14 20.58 4.23
CA ALA A 200 -8.18 21.49 4.81
C ALA A 200 -7.42 20.88 6.02
N GLY A 201 -7.60 19.61 6.36
CA GLY A 201 -6.89 18.96 7.47
C GLY A 201 -7.20 19.53 8.86
N VAL A 202 -8.33 20.21 9.03
CA VAL A 202 -8.76 20.76 10.32
C VAL A 202 -9.46 19.69 11.16
N LEU A 203 -10.28 18.83 10.52
CA LEU A 203 -10.85 17.67 11.21
C LEU A 203 -9.80 16.58 11.36
N LYS A 204 -9.75 15.99 12.55
CA LYS A 204 -9.07 14.72 12.75
C LYS A 204 -10.00 13.61 12.30
N VAL A 205 -9.80 13.19 11.06
CA VAL A 205 -10.46 12.02 10.48
C VAL A 205 -9.54 10.82 10.72
N GLU A 206 -10.07 9.60 10.88
CA GLU A 206 -9.30 8.35 10.94
C GLU A 206 -9.56 7.50 9.68
N ALA A 207 -8.65 6.58 9.32
CA ALA A 207 -8.73 5.81 8.06
C ALA A 207 -10.07 5.12 7.85
N GLU A 208 -10.55 4.49 8.92
CA GLU A 208 -11.74 3.66 8.93
C GLU A 208 -12.99 4.44 9.34
N ALA A 209 -12.83 5.70 9.81
CA ALA A 209 -13.91 6.60 10.16
C ALA A 209 -14.52 7.26 8.91
N VAL A 210 -15.01 6.42 7.99
CA VAL A 210 -15.55 6.85 6.68
C VAL A 210 -16.86 7.61 6.79
N ASP A 211 -17.48 7.65 7.97
CA ASP A 211 -18.67 8.45 8.27
C ASP A 211 -18.28 9.77 8.91
N PHE A 212 -19.02 10.84 8.62
CA PHE A 212 -18.75 12.17 9.16
C PHE A 212 -19.06 12.27 10.67
N ALA A 213 -19.98 11.46 11.19
CA ALA A 213 -20.42 11.47 12.60
C ALA A 213 -21.06 12.81 13.07
N GLY A 214 -21.36 13.72 12.14
CA GLY A 214 -22.01 15.01 12.42
C GLY A 214 -21.12 15.96 13.22
N ARG A 215 -21.74 16.94 13.89
CA ARG A 215 -21.02 17.89 14.76
C ARG A 215 -20.34 17.27 16.00
N ALA A 216 -20.55 15.98 16.24
CA ALA A 216 -19.82 15.23 17.27
C ALA A 216 -18.43 14.78 16.81
N ALA A 217 -18.08 14.98 15.52
CA ALA A 217 -16.77 14.66 14.99
C ALA A 217 -15.63 15.39 15.75
N PRO A 218 -14.53 14.71 16.10
CA PRO A 218 -13.39 15.33 16.76
C PRO A 218 -12.84 16.53 15.96
N GLY A 219 -12.82 17.70 16.61
CA GLY A 219 -12.31 18.94 16.00
C GLY A 219 -13.32 19.73 15.17
N PHE A 220 -14.59 19.29 15.08
CA PHE A 220 -15.62 20.07 14.42
C PHE A 220 -16.01 21.31 15.26
N PRO A 221 -15.89 22.54 14.72
CA PRO A 221 -16.15 23.74 15.48
C PRO A 221 -17.67 24.01 15.61
N PRO A 222 -18.14 24.61 16.73
CA PRO A 222 -19.56 24.96 16.89
C PRO A 222 -20.07 25.93 15.82
N ASP A 223 -19.21 26.89 15.46
CA ASP A 223 -19.38 27.83 14.36
C ASP A 223 -18.26 27.57 13.34
N TRP A 224 -18.64 27.37 12.08
CA TRP A 224 -17.68 27.08 11.01
C TRP A 224 -17.34 28.33 10.21
N ASP A 225 -16.05 28.64 10.15
CA ASP A 225 -15.43 29.49 9.13
C ASP A 225 -14.04 28.91 8.79
N MET A 226 -13.58 29.16 7.56
CA MET A 226 -12.26 28.71 7.13
C MET A 226 -11.17 29.42 7.94
N PRO A 227 -10.20 28.69 8.51
CA PRO A 227 -9.05 29.33 9.14
C PRO A 227 -8.24 30.10 8.09
N ARG A 228 -7.50 31.11 8.55
CA ARG A 228 -6.52 31.79 7.71
C ARG A 228 -5.27 30.93 7.60
N PHE A 229 -4.77 30.75 6.38
CA PHE A 229 -3.56 29.99 6.12
C PHE A 229 -2.39 30.94 5.86
N PRO A 230 -1.21 30.68 6.44
CA PRO A 230 0.00 31.40 6.07
C PRO A 230 0.42 31.01 4.65
N VAL A 231 1.03 31.96 3.93
CA VAL A 231 1.67 31.71 2.63
C VAL A 231 3.12 31.30 2.89
N SER A 232 3.57 30.18 2.31
CA SER A 232 4.99 29.79 2.34
C SER A 232 5.73 30.41 1.17
N GLU A 233 6.93 30.96 1.41
CA GLU A 233 7.75 31.67 0.41
C GLU A 233 8.95 30.85 -0.12
N ASN A 234 9.17 29.62 0.38
CA ASN A 234 10.46 28.92 0.22
C ASN A 234 10.46 27.73 -0.77
N GLY A 235 9.34 27.41 -1.43
CA GLY A 235 9.23 26.23 -2.33
C GLY A 235 9.30 24.87 -1.61
N ASP A 236 9.08 24.92 -0.31
CA ASP A 236 8.86 23.85 0.65
C ASP A 236 7.72 24.36 1.56
N ALA A 237 6.49 24.04 1.18
CA ALA A 237 5.29 24.68 1.69
C ALA A 237 4.95 24.23 3.12
N ASP A 238 5.48 23.09 3.57
CA ASP A 238 5.30 22.58 4.92
C ASP A 238 6.59 22.49 5.74
N GLY A 239 7.76 22.70 5.13
CA GLY A 239 9.05 22.78 5.80
C GLY A 239 9.66 21.41 6.10
N ASP A 240 9.22 20.36 5.40
CA ASP A 240 9.63 18.98 5.65
C ASP A 240 10.90 18.55 4.90
N THR A 241 11.51 19.49 4.18
CA THR A 241 12.72 19.34 3.35
C THR A 241 12.52 18.57 2.04
N ILE A 242 11.29 18.19 1.69
CA ILE A 242 10.92 17.70 0.37
C ILE A 242 10.49 18.90 -0.49
N PRO A 243 11.08 19.11 -1.68
CA PRO A 243 10.62 20.15 -2.57
C PRO A 243 9.15 19.94 -2.97
N ASP A 244 8.35 21.00 -3.01
CA ASP A 244 6.91 20.97 -3.34
C ASP A 244 6.54 20.17 -4.61
N ARG A 245 7.44 20.13 -5.59
CA ARG A 245 7.26 19.38 -6.85
C ARG A 245 7.34 17.86 -6.69
N ASP A 246 8.08 17.41 -5.68
CA ASP A 246 8.38 16.01 -5.38
C ASP A 246 7.55 15.53 -4.19
N ASP A 247 6.90 16.46 -3.48
CA ASP A 247 6.04 16.20 -2.34
C ASP A 247 4.59 15.94 -2.75
N ALA A 248 4.02 14.85 -2.23
CA ALA A 248 2.62 14.48 -2.40
C ALA A 248 1.70 15.15 -1.35
N LEU A 249 2.26 15.89 -0.39
CA LEU A 249 1.55 16.35 0.81
C LEU A 249 1.80 17.80 1.17
N LEU A 250 2.17 18.62 0.19
CA LEU A 250 2.43 20.06 0.16
C LEU A 250 2.18 20.94 1.40
N PHE A 251 1.13 20.70 2.18
CA PHE A 251 0.77 21.47 3.36
C PHE A 251 0.84 20.66 4.68
N THR A 252 1.50 19.51 4.68
CA THR A 252 1.54 18.56 5.79
C THR A 252 2.93 17.94 5.90
N PRO A 253 3.79 18.42 6.81
CA PRO A 253 5.20 18.08 6.81
C PRO A 253 5.44 16.64 7.24
N ASN A 254 5.91 15.80 6.31
CA ASN A 254 6.25 14.36 6.38
C ASN A 254 5.71 13.46 7.52
N GLU A 255 4.56 13.81 8.07
CA GLU A 255 3.52 12.88 8.47
C GLU A 255 2.43 13.13 7.44
N PRO A 256 2.37 12.35 6.35
CA PRO A 256 1.15 12.30 5.55
C PRO A 256 -0.08 12.27 6.50
N ILE A 257 -1.30 12.52 6.02
CA ILE A 257 -2.38 11.60 6.47
C ILE A 257 -2.05 10.23 5.84
N VAL A 258 -0.88 9.70 6.15
CA VAL A 258 -0.69 8.34 6.56
C VAL A 258 -1.45 8.47 7.85
N TRP A 259 -2.65 7.90 7.84
CA TRP A 259 -2.92 6.94 8.89
C TRP A 259 -1.58 6.36 9.22
N SER A 260 -1.04 6.70 10.41
CA SER A 260 0.03 5.92 10.99
C SER A 260 -0.36 4.56 10.54
N VAL A 261 0.42 3.96 9.61
CA VAL A 261 0.12 2.60 9.20
C VAL A 261 -0.14 2.00 10.56
N GLU A 262 -1.24 1.29 10.77
CA GLU A 262 -1.13 0.30 11.80
C GLU A 262 0.08 -0.53 11.31
N LYS A 263 1.32 -0.09 11.63
CA LYS A 263 2.34 -0.86 12.28
C LYS A 263 1.46 -1.53 13.29
N VAL A 264 0.91 -2.65 12.84
CA VAL A 264 0.19 -3.57 13.68
C VAL A 264 1.08 -3.61 14.88
N GLU A 265 0.62 -3.10 16.02
CA GLU A 265 1.58 -2.96 17.12
C GLU A 265 2.11 -4.36 17.38
N ALA A 266 3.44 -4.46 17.39
CA ALA A 266 4.07 -5.75 17.60
C ALA A 266 3.64 -6.23 18.98
N THR A 267 2.76 -7.21 19.02
CA THR A 267 2.33 -7.89 20.24
C THR A 267 3.25 -9.07 20.47
N ALA A 268 3.19 -9.64 21.67
CA ALA A 268 3.94 -10.87 21.98
C ALA A 268 3.57 -12.08 21.09
N GLU A 269 2.57 -11.96 20.20
CA GLU A 269 2.11 -13.03 19.30
C GLU A 269 2.59 -12.83 17.86
N ASN A 270 3.11 -11.64 17.52
CA ASN A 270 3.45 -11.25 16.15
C ASN A 270 4.72 -10.38 16.05
N ASP A 271 5.47 -10.24 17.14
CA ASP A 271 6.71 -9.47 17.18
C ASP A 271 7.92 -10.25 16.65
N GLY A 272 7.80 -11.57 16.46
CA GLY A 272 8.90 -12.41 15.97
C GLY A 272 9.94 -12.69 17.05
N LEU A 273 9.67 -12.36 18.32
CA LEU A 273 10.53 -12.72 19.45
C LEU A 273 10.28 -14.18 19.82
N ILE A 274 11.36 -14.90 20.07
CA ILE A 274 11.23 -16.26 20.56
C ILE A 274 10.66 -16.26 21.99
N ASP A 275 9.69 -17.14 22.24
CA ASP A 275 9.12 -17.32 23.58
C ASP A 275 10.24 -17.54 24.63
N PRO A 276 10.25 -16.80 25.75
CA PRO A 276 11.28 -16.94 26.78
C PRO A 276 11.35 -18.33 27.42
N GLY A 277 10.25 -19.06 27.48
CA GLY A 277 10.20 -20.45 27.95
C GLY A 277 10.93 -21.38 26.98
N LEU A 278 10.68 -21.20 25.68
CA LEU A 278 11.39 -21.94 24.62
C LEU A 278 12.87 -21.58 24.59
N LEU A 279 13.27 -20.32 24.81
CA LEU A 279 14.67 -19.91 24.89
C LEU A 279 15.41 -20.56 26.07
N LYS A 280 14.73 -20.72 27.22
CA LYS A 280 15.29 -21.33 28.43
C LYS A 280 15.23 -22.85 28.45
N ASN A 281 14.48 -23.49 27.55
CA ASN A 281 14.37 -24.93 27.50
C ASN A 281 15.66 -25.58 26.94
N PRO A 282 16.43 -26.33 27.76
CA PRO A 282 17.67 -26.96 27.30
C PRO A 282 17.42 -28.12 26.32
N ALA A 283 16.21 -28.69 26.28
CA ALA A 283 15.84 -29.76 25.36
C ALA A 283 15.38 -29.24 23.99
N ALA A 284 15.11 -27.94 23.87
CA ALA A 284 14.74 -27.34 22.60
C ALA A 284 15.99 -27.02 21.76
N ARG A 285 15.89 -27.22 20.45
CA ARG A 285 16.85 -26.72 19.47
C ARG A 285 16.26 -25.53 18.75
N ARG A 286 17.09 -24.54 18.44
CA ARG A 286 16.69 -23.25 17.89
C ARG A 286 17.60 -22.92 16.74
N PHE A 287 17.03 -22.64 15.58
CA PHE A 287 17.71 -22.26 14.37
C PHE A 287 17.34 -20.84 14.00
N ASP A 288 18.33 -20.04 13.67
CA ASP A 288 18.09 -18.79 12.96
C ASP A 288 18.58 -18.93 11.51
N PHE A 289 17.85 -18.33 10.59
CA PHE A 289 18.10 -18.42 9.16
C PHE A 289 18.76 -17.14 8.65
N ALA A 290 19.82 -16.71 9.33
CA ALA A 290 20.56 -15.52 8.95
C ALA A 290 21.80 -15.84 8.09
N GLY A 291 22.22 -14.81 7.36
CA GLY A 291 23.41 -14.81 6.53
C GLY A 291 24.76 -15.05 7.21
N LYS A 292 25.76 -15.40 6.39
CA LYS A 292 27.18 -15.36 6.80
C LYS A 292 27.56 -13.92 7.16
N GLY A 293 28.23 -13.73 8.29
CA GLY A 293 28.70 -12.41 8.75
C GLY A 293 27.73 -11.66 9.69
N ILE A 294 26.56 -12.24 9.99
CA ILE A 294 25.65 -11.73 11.02
C ILE A 294 26.02 -12.40 12.36
N PRO A 295 26.06 -11.70 13.51
CA PRO A 295 26.31 -12.32 14.81
C PRO A 295 25.30 -13.44 15.09
N VAL A 296 25.79 -14.55 15.66
CA VAL A 296 24.95 -15.65 16.13
C VAL A 296 24.37 -15.28 17.49
N THR A 297 23.03 -15.29 17.59
CA THR A 297 22.35 -15.02 18.86
C THR A 297 22.62 -16.17 19.81
N GLU A 298 22.92 -15.88 21.07
CA GLU A 298 23.11 -16.90 22.09
C GLU A 298 21.89 -17.84 22.17
N GLY A 299 22.14 -19.14 22.23
CA GLY A 299 21.09 -20.18 22.26
C GLY A 299 20.55 -20.62 20.90
N PHE A 300 20.99 -20.01 19.79
CA PHE A 300 20.63 -20.39 18.42
C PHE A 300 21.78 -21.08 17.68
N GLU A 301 21.42 -22.05 16.84
CA GLU A 301 22.24 -22.64 15.78
C GLU A 301 21.99 -21.85 14.48
N ARG A 302 23.06 -21.47 13.76
CA ARG A 302 22.97 -20.71 12.51
C ARG A 302 22.79 -21.65 11.32
N ASP A 303 21.76 -21.44 10.50
CA ASP A 303 21.66 -22.05 9.18
C ASP A 303 21.60 -20.99 8.07
N ALA A 304 22.73 -20.76 7.42
CA ALA A 304 22.88 -19.76 6.37
C ALA A 304 22.51 -20.28 4.95
N GLY A 305 21.70 -21.33 4.85
CA GLY A 305 21.17 -21.82 3.57
C GLY A 305 22.00 -22.92 2.92
N ALA A 306 22.88 -23.60 3.66
CA ALA A 306 23.75 -24.62 3.08
C ALA A 306 23.00 -25.95 2.85
N PRO A 307 23.35 -26.74 1.81
CA PRO A 307 22.75 -28.06 1.59
C PRO A 307 22.95 -29.01 2.78
N TYR A 308 22.00 -29.90 3.08
CA TYR A 308 22.10 -30.85 4.20
C TYR A 308 23.44 -31.61 4.20
N SER A 309 24.08 -31.72 5.36
CA SER A 309 25.23 -32.61 5.56
C SER A 309 25.10 -33.43 6.84
N GLY A 310 25.58 -34.68 6.80
CA GLY A 310 25.59 -35.55 7.97
C GLY A 310 26.44 -35.03 9.13
N GLU A 311 27.47 -34.24 8.83
CA GLU A 311 28.35 -33.62 9.85
C GLU A 311 27.64 -32.52 10.64
N ARG A 312 26.82 -31.69 9.99
CA ARG A 312 26.00 -30.68 10.67
C ARG A 312 24.73 -31.29 11.27
N GLY A 313 24.23 -32.36 10.65
CA GLY A 313 22.94 -32.96 11.02
C GLY A 313 21.75 -32.08 10.64
N HIS A 314 21.93 -31.04 9.83
CA HIS A 314 20.85 -30.22 9.28
C HIS A 314 21.27 -29.52 7.97
N GLY A 315 20.29 -29.01 7.24
CA GLY A 315 20.46 -28.14 6.09
C GLY A 315 19.37 -28.30 5.04
N TRP A 316 19.58 -27.68 3.89
CA TRP A 316 18.57 -27.58 2.83
C TRP A 316 18.74 -28.65 1.74
N ALA A 317 17.65 -28.99 1.04
CA ALA A 317 17.70 -29.91 -0.09
C ALA A 317 18.51 -29.37 -1.28
N ARG A 318 18.55 -28.03 -1.43
CA ARG A 318 19.43 -27.32 -2.37
C ARG A 318 20.14 -26.16 -1.68
N ASP A 319 21.13 -25.59 -2.34
CA ASP A 319 21.85 -24.42 -1.83
C ASP A 319 20.95 -23.16 -1.89
N LEU A 320 20.67 -22.59 -0.72
CA LEU A 320 19.96 -21.33 -0.48
C LEU A 320 20.88 -20.22 0.04
N SER A 321 22.19 -20.41 0.06
CA SER A 321 23.11 -19.44 0.66
C SER A 321 23.14 -18.07 -0.03
N ALA A 322 22.64 -17.97 -1.25
CA ALA A 322 22.41 -16.70 -1.95
C ALA A 322 21.05 -16.05 -1.64
N ASN A 323 20.13 -16.80 -1.04
CA ASN A 323 18.73 -16.41 -0.80
C ASN A 323 18.52 -15.84 0.61
N GLN A 324 19.37 -14.91 1.00
CA GLN A 324 19.39 -14.31 2.32
C GLN A 324 19.16 -12.81 2.26
N ARG A 325 18.53 -12.26 3.28
CA ARG A 325 18.38 -10.81 3.49
C ARG A 325 18.58 -10.46 4.95
N ARG A 326 19.04 -9.23 5.18
CA ARG A 326 19.06 -8.54 6.47
C ARG A 326 18.53 -7.14 6.26
N ARG A 327 17.70 -6.64 7.18
CA ARG A 327 17.06 -5.33 7.03
C ARG A 327 17.69 -4.23 7.86
N GLN A 328 18.29 -4.56 9.00
CA GLN A 328 18.73 -3.59 10.01
C GLN A 328 17.58 -2.71 10.50
N ALA A 329 16.38 -3.31 10.62
CA ALA A 329 15.14 -2.64 11.01
C ALA A 329 14.71 -2.96 12.45
N VAL A 330 15.14 -4.10 13.00
CA VAL A 330 14.87 -4.53 14.38
C VAL A 330 16.16 -4.95 15.10
N ALA A 331 16.14 -4.92 16.43
CA ALA A 331 17.35 -5.02 17.25
C ALA A 331 17.97 -6.43 17.22
N GLU A 332 17.14 -7.47 17.23
CA GLU A 332 17.56 -8.86 17.39
C GLU A 332 17.97 -9.47 16.04
N PRO A 333 19.22 -9.92 15.88
CA PRO A 333 19.70 -10.42 14.60
C PRO A 333 18.94 -11.64 14.07
N TYR A 334 18.41 -12.49 14.96
CA TYR A 334 17.68 -13.70 14.58
C TYR A 334 16.28 -13.42 14.00
N ARG A 335 15.74 -12.20 14.19
CA ARG A 335 14.47 -11.77 13.59
C ARG A 335 14.61 -10.70 12.50
N ASP A 336 15.78 -10.05 12.43
CA ASP A 336 16.12 -9.04 11.41
C ASP A 336 16.66 -9.63 10.09
N ALA A 337 16.99 -10.92 10.09
CA ALA A 337 17.52 -11.64 8.95
C ALA A 337 16.79 -12.96 8.70
N PHE A 338 16.73 -13.37 7.44
CA PHE A 338 15.96 -14.52 7.01
C PHE A 338 16.50 -15.14 5.72
N LEU A 339 16.12 -16.39 5.48
CA LEU A 339 16.19 -17.04 4.18
C LEU A 339 14.84 -16.93 3.49
N PHE A 340 14.84 -16.87 2.15
CA PHE A 340 13.59 -16.76 1.39
C PHE A 340 13.56 -17.61 0.13
N THR A 341 12.35 -17.98 -0.29
CA THR A 341 12.10 -18.57 -1.61
C THR A 341 10.84 -18.00 -2.24
N ARG A 342 10.81 -18.02 -3.58
CA ARG A 342 9.63 -17.70 -4.40
C ARG A 342 9.00 -18.95 -5.01
N GLY A 343 9.50 -20.13 -4.65
CA GLY A 343 8.93 -21.41 -5.05
C GLY A 343 8.74 -22.26 -3.81
N GLU A 344 9.44 -23.38 -3.77
CA GLU A 344 9.41 -24.33 -2.67
C GLU A 344 10.82 -24.84 -2.40
N ASP A 345 11.18 -24.94 -1.12
CA ASP A 345 12.45 -25.46 -0.65
C ASP A 345 12.29 -26.24 0.65
N THR A 346 13.05 -27.32 0.80
CA THR A 346 12.95 -28.20 1.98
C THR A 346 14.22 -28.08 2.82
N TRP A 347 14.03 -27.91 4.12
CA TRP A 347 15.04 -28.00 5.17
C TRP A 347 14.82 -29.26 6.00
N GLU A 348 15.90 -29.94 6.37
CA GLU A 348 15.85 -31.13 7.20
C GLU A 348 16.81 -31.02 8.38
N CYS A 349 16.44 -31.68 9.48
CA CYS A 349 17.30 -31.84 10.64
C CYS A 349 17.21 -33.27 11.20
N ALA A 350 18.35 -33.92 11.37
CA ALA A 350 18.44 -35.23 12.00
C ALA A 350 18.01 -35.14 13.48
N VAL A 351 17.01 -35.94 13.82
CA VAL A 351 16.45 -36.06 15.18
C VAL A 351 16.10 -37.52 15.46
N ALA A 352 15.86 -37.86 16.72
CA ALA A 352 15.33 -39.19 17.05
C ALA A 352 13.84 -39.27 16.72
N ASP A 353 13.34 -40.44 16.36
CA ASP A 353 11.89 -40.66 16.20
C ASP A 353 11.14 -40.31 17.48
N GLY A 354 9.97 -39.69 17.33
CA GLY A 354 9.16 -39.22 18.44
C GLY A 354 8.21 -38.10 18.04
N ARG A 355 7.50 -37.55 19.02
CA ARG A 355 6.63 -36.39 18.84
C ARG A 355 7.41 -35.11 19.16
N TYR A 356 7.16 -34.08 18.38
CA TYR A 356 7.83 -32.78 18.53
C TYR A 356 6.80 -31.66 18.47
N ARG A 357 7.00 -30.62 19.27
CA ARG A 357 6.38 -29.32 19.05
C ARG A 357 7.37 -28.46 18.28
N VAL A 358 6.96 -27.96 17.12
CA VAL A 358 7.77 -27.15 16.22
C VAL A 358 7.12 -25.79 16.08
N THR A 359 7.87 -24.74 16.39
CA THR A 359 7.45 -23.35 16.23
C THR A 359 8.28 -22.71 15.13
N VAL A 360 7.62 -22.11 14.16
CA VAL A 360 8.25 -21.41 13.04
C VAL A 360 7.87 -19.94 13.07
N CYS A 361 8.80 -19.08 12.68
CA CYS A 361 8.55 -17.67 12.50
C CYS A 361 8.82 -17.27 11.04
N VAL A 362 7.82 -16.62 10.43
CA VAL A 362 7.94 -16.05 9.09
C VAL A 362 7.66 -14.55 9.11
N GLY A 363 8.26 -13.81 8.17
CA GLY A 363 8.10 -12.36 8.08
C GLY A 363 9.32 -11.64 7.53
N ASP A 364 9.20 -10.34 7.35
CA ASP A 364 10.30 -9.46 6.92
C ASP A 364 10.20 -8.13 7.67
N ALA A 365 11.27 -7.81 8.40
CA ALA A 365 11.32 -6.62 9.25
C ALA A 365 11.18 -5.29 8.48
N GLY A 366 11.40 -5.28 7.15
CA GLY A 366 11.39 -4.05 6.35
C GLY A 366 10.38 -4.02 5.21
N HIS A 367 9.69 -5.12 4.90
CA HIS A 367 8.75 -5.19 3.77
C HIS A 367 7.57 -6.10 4.08
N GLU A 368 6.38 -5.79 3.56
CA GLU A 368 5.25 -6.71 3.63
C GLU A 368 5.51 -7.99 2.83
N GLN A 369 4.99 -9.12 3.32
CA GLN A 369 5.08 -10.43 2.67
C GLN A 369 3.68 -11.05 2.58
N PRO A 370 3.06 -11.02 1.39
CA PRO A 370 1.78 -11.70 1.16
C PRO A 370 1.98 -13.18 0.80
N GLY A 371 1.07 -14.04 1.24
CA GLY A 371 1.01 -15.45 0.80
C GLY A 371 2.19 -16.30 1.25
N GLN A 372 2.64 -16.16 2.50
CA GLN A 372 3.70 -16.99 3.09
C GLN A 372 3.18 -18.39 3.43
N ASN A 373 4.00 -19.41 3.24
CA ASN A 373 3.61 -20.81 3.43
C ASN A 373 4.74 -21.61 4.06
N VAL A 374 4.46 -22.38 5.11
CA VAL A 374 5.41 -23.33 5.73
C VAL A 374 4.68 -24.62 6.04
N ARG A 375 5.32 -25.75 5.70
CA ARG A 375 4.86 -27.09 6.09
C ARG A 375 5.89 -27.76 6.98
N VAL A 376 5.42 -28.47 8.01
CA VAL A 376 6.25 -29.24 8.95
C VAL A 376 5.67 -30.63 9.02
N GLU A 377 6.43 -31.66 8.63
CA GLU A 377 5.94 -33.05 8.54
C GLU A 377 4.59 -33.16 7.79
N GLY A 378 4.41 -32.35 6.75
CA GLY A 378 3.16 -32.26 5.97
C GLY A 378 2.04 -31.42 6.59
N ALA A 379 2.08 -31.13 7.90
CA ALA A 379 1.16 -30.17 8.54
C ALA A 379 1.47 -28.73 8.10
N ARG A 380 0.47 -27.85 8.09
CA ARG A 380 0.58 -26.48 7.56
C ARG A 380 0.38 -25.41 8.64
N PRO A 381 1.38 -25.15 9.52
CA PRO A 381 1.27 -24.11 10.53
C PRO A 381 1.16 -22.69 9.93
N VAL A 382 1.67 -22.48 8.72
CA VAL A 382 1.56 -21.22 7.98
C VAL A 382 1.02 -21.55 6.58
N ASP A 383 -0.19 -21.09 6.25
CA ASP A 383 -0.86 -21.35 4.97
C ASP A 383 -1.46 -20.06 4.43
N ASP A 384 -0.89 -19.56 3.33
CA ASP A 384 -1.30 -18.31 2.65
C ASP A 384 -1.33 -17.06 3.58
N GLU A 385 -0.39 -16.99 4.51
CA GLU A 385 -0.38 -15.96 5.56
C GLU A 385 0.20 -14.63 5.04
N TYR A 386 -0.44 -13.52 5.43
CA TYR A 386 0.05 -12.17 5.17
C TYR A 386 0.77 -11.62 6.41
N THR A 387 1.94 -11.01 6.23
CA THR A 387 2.60 -10.23 7.27
C THR A 387 2.93 -8.82 6.78
N ALA A 388 2.57 -7.80 7.55
CA ALA A 388 3.00 -6.42 7.29
C ALA A 388 4.50 -6.25 7.54
N ALA A 389 5.10 -5.17 7.03
CA ALA A 389 6.50 -4.85 7.30
C ALA A 389 6.75 -4.67 8.81
N GLY A 390 7.72 -5.40 9.36
CA GLY A 390 8.02 -5.35 10.80
C GLY A 390 7.17 -6.28 11.66
N ILE A 391 6.23 -7.02 11.05
CA ILE A 391 5.31 -7.95 11.72
C ILE A 391 5.63 -9.36 11.27
N PHE A 392 5.51 -10.28 12.20
CA PHE A 392 5.88 -11.67 12.03
C PHE A 392 4.70 -12.57 12.34
N ARG A 393 4.76 -13.80 11.82
CA ARG A 393 3.82 -14.86 12.13
C ARG A 393 4.57 -16.00 12.78
N GLU A 394 4.31 -16.18 14.06
CA GLU A 394 4.74 -17.33 14.84
C GLU A 394 3.64 -18.39 14.83
N ALA A 395 4.00 -19.61 14.47
CA ALA A 395 3.05 -20.70 14.41
C ALA A 395 3.67 -21.99 14.95
N ALA A 396 2.99 -22.58 15.93
CA ALA A 396 3.38 -23.85 16.54
C ALA A 396 2.52 -25.00 16.00
N VAL A 397 3.15 -26.15 15.79
CA VAL A 397 2.47 -27.39 15.39
C VAL A 397 3.12 -28.59 16.08
N GLU A 398 2.29 -29.55 16.47
CA GLU A 398 2.75 -30.84 16.99
C GLU A 398 2.77 -31.88 15.88
N VAL A 399 3.91 -32.54 15.69
CA VAL A 399 4.15 -33.49 14.60
C VAL A 399 4.83 -34.75 15.12
N ALA A 400 4.71 -35.85 14.39
CA ALA A 400 5.42 -37.10 14.66
C ALA A 400 6.51 -37.30 13.61
N VAL A 401 7.73 -37.57 14.06
CA VAL A 401 8.88 -37.94 13.22
C VAL A 401 9.10 -39.44 13.36
N ALA A 402 9.20 -40.13 12.22
CA ALA A 402 9.31 -41.60 12.15
C ALA A 402 10.43 -42.09 11.21
N ASP A 403 11.15 -41.18 10.57
CA ASP A 403 12.24 -41.45 9.62
C ASP A 403 13.59 -40.86 10.08
N GLY A 404 13.67 -40.45 11.35
CA GLY A 404 14.83 -39.79 11.94
C GLY A 404 15.11 -38.38 11.44
N ARG A 405 14.18 -37.74 10.72
CA ARG A 405 14.37 -36.38 10.16
C ARG A 405 13.16 -35.50 10.39
N LEU A 406 13.39 -34.35 11.01
CA LEU A 406 12.40 -33.27 11.01
C LEU A 406 12.51 -32.52 9.69
N THR A 407 11.43 -32.51 8.92
CA THR A 407 11.31 -31.96 7.57
C THR A 407 10.40 -30.73 7.59
N VAL A 408 10.95 -29.62 7.07
CA VAL A 408 10.29 -28.32 7.00
C VAL A 408 10.35 -27.82 5.57
N THR A 409 9.20 -27.58 4.95
CA THR A 409 9.11 -27.03 3.60
C THR A 409 8.75 -25.55 3.67
N MET A 410 9.63 -24.70 3.16
CA MET A 410 9.42 -23.27 2.98
C MET A 410 8.81 -23.02 1.59
N GLY A 411 7.69 -22.28 1.54
CA GLY A 411 7.00 -21.95 0.31
C GLY A 411 6.08 -23.07 -0.22
N ARG A 412 5.63 -22.90 -1.47
CA ARG A 412 4.76 -23.87 -2.17
C ARG A 412 5.00 -23.84 -3.68
N PRO A 413 4.70 -24.91 -4.42
CA PRO A 413 4.92 -24.95 -5.86
C PRO A 413 4.04 -23.90 -6.56
N GLY A 414 4.62 -23.16 -7.51
CA GLY A 414 3.89 -22.14 -8.28
C GLY A 414 3.59 -20.84 -7.53
N ALA A 415 4.14 -20.65 -6.32
CA ALA A 415 4.09 -19.36 -5.62
C ALA A 415 4.72 -18.24 -6.48
N ARG A 416 4.23 -17.01 -6.30
CA ARG A 416 4.78 -15.79 -6.94
C ARG A 416 5.28 -14.77 -5.92
N THR A 417 5.03 -15.01 -4.65
CA THR A 417 5.42 -14.19 -3.50
C THR A 417 6.53 -14.88 -2.73
N ASN A 418 7.21 -14.17 -1.83
CA ASN A 418 8.24 -14.80 -1.01
C ASN A 418 7.59 -15.48 0.19
N THR A 419 8.15 -16.61 0.62
CA THR A 419 8.12 -17.01 2.02
C THR A 419 9.47 -16.67 2.63
N CYS A 420 9.47 -15.91 3.73
CA CYS A 420 10.67 -15.48 4.44
C CYS A 420 10.73 -16.23 5.78
N LEU A 421 11.54 -17.28 5.87
CA LEU A 421 11.72 -18.06 7.09
C LEU A 421 12.82 -17.41 7.94
N VAL A 422 12.44 -17.01 9.15
CA VAL A 422 13.25 -16.15 10.03
C VAL A 422 13.99 -16.99 11.06
N TRP A 423 13.23 -17.73 11.86
CA TRP A 423 13.75 -18.71 12.81
C TRP A 423 12.82 -19.89 12.96
N LEU A 424 13.35 -21.00 13.48
CA LEU A 424 12.62 -22.22 13.78
C LEU A 424 13.12 -22.78 15.11
N ALA A 425 12.22 -23.27 15.94
CA ALA A 425 12.57 -23.93 17.18
C ALA A 425 11.70 -25.16 17.41
N PHE A 426 12.28 -26.21 17.98
CA PHE A 426 11.53 -27.42 18.28
C PHE A 426 12.01 -28.09 19.55
N GLU A 427 11.06 -28.73 20.24
CA GLU A 427 11.27 -29.53 21.44
C GLU A 427 10.63 -30.90 21.28
N ARG A 428 11.30 -31.93 21.78
CA ARG A 428 10.72 -33.27 21.84
C ARG A 428 9.67 -33.32 22.96
N LEU A 429 8.49 -33.83 22.64
CA LEU A 429 7.40 -34.05 23.59
C LEU A 429 7.54 -35.41 24.30
N PRO A 430 6.97 -35.55 25.51
CA PRO A 430 6.97 -36.80 26.27
C PRO A 430 6.38 -38.00 25.53
#